data_AF-A0A8H7FK34-F1
#
_entry.id   AF-A0A8H7FK34-F1
#
_cell.length_a   1.000
_cell.length_b   1.000
_cell.length_c   1.000
_cell.angle_alpha   90.00
_cell.angle_beta   90.00
_cell.angle_gamma   90.00
#
_symmetry.space_group_name_H-M   'P 1'
#
loop_
_entity.id
_entity.type
_entity.pdbx_description
1 polymer ?
#
loop_
_entity_poly.entity_id
_entity_poly.type
_entity_poly.pdbx_seq_one_letter_code
_entity_poly.pdbx_strand_id
1 'polypeptide(L)'
;MISLVTLCTALALSQAGYVNASPAPVPTSGPITKRDMRPRYLRDAGSLPERGIFDDGVITLPIRRGPAAQKKAKRQNLVQVPIADNQDISYGVALDIGGQAVTFQVDTGSADLWSMTKDCTTPSGDACAGSSSIPAYTPSKTFKNLGIPLQINYGSSEQPTFASGTIGLDNVTFGGMTQSQQAFASMNSTNNQITDSYSGIFGVGFPYISEIVSTVVDTVLSQTTQQLTGATLLDTYFQAMQESSPLLISLASAGKLKAPMYTLSLQREDPTSADSNAGVMTIGGLPSGISNDSLTWVPVQPYSIDISLFGGLQTPIDATVIAEALKIMPTSPMVWEAPIDGVYVNGQLLKDSTAKSGRRATNPGLTALFDSGTTQTLLTASDLQSPLFPSVNADDGSLPCNTVINMAIGIAGKQFPINPFDLIEPFDENDSEKCVPGISQADPPSETQTFSYILGDAIFRNTLIAFYWGNLTDQASDPARMGFLSTTSASAADAEFSSFWKSAGTTFAFPTAAPQPKVTTTNIANPISAGAGGSGSSGSGSGSGSGGGSSSSGAMGLSKAGWATAAIAGLGFASLLL
;
A
#
# COMPACT_ATOMS: atom_id res chain seq x y z
N MET A 1 32.68 -17.87 51.24
CA MET A 1 34.09 -18.15 51.61
C MET A 1 34.17 -19.52 52.26
N ILE A 2 34.49 -20.57 51.51
CA ILE A 2 35.03 -21.84 52.03
C ILE A 2 36.08 -22.33 51.02
N SER A 3 37.22 -22.73 51.57
CA SER A 3 38.55 -22.83 50.97
C SER A 3 38.79 -23.97 49.98
N LEU A 4 39.76 -23.69 49.09
CA LEU A 4 40.64 -24.62 48.37
C LEU A 4 41.43 -25.56 49.33
N VAL A 5 41.80 -26.75 48.83
CA VAL A 5 43.17 -27.32 48.76
C VAL A 5 43.14 -28.87 48.71
N THR A 6 43.38 -29.39 47.51
CA THR A 6 44.42 -30.36 47.10
C THR A 6 44.52 -31.75 47.73
N LEU A 7 44.53 -32.79 46.88
CA LEU A 7 45.42 -33.95 47.05
C LEU A 7 45.91 -34.54 45.71
N CYS A 8 47.16 -35.00 45.73
CA CYS A 8 48.10 -35.31 44.66
C CYS A 8 48.14 -36.81 44.24
N THR A 9 48.99 -37.07 43.23
CA THR A 9 49.69 -38.33 42.83
C THR A 9 48.96 -39.23 41.80
N ALA A 10 49.59 -39.86 40.79
CA ALA A 10 50.99 -40.10 40.44
C ALA A 10 51.17 -40.33 38.92
N LEU A 11 52.39 -40.09 38.42
CA LEU A 11 52.91 -40.43 37.09
C LEU A 11 53.24 -41.93 36.96
N ALA A 12 53.06 -42.50 35.76
CA ALA A 12 53.95 -43.52 35.20
C ALA A 12 53.94 -43.46 33.66
N LEU A 13 55.14 -43.30 33.08
CA LEU A 13 55.42 -43.22 31.64
C LEU A 13 55.35 -44.61 30.97
N SER A 14 54.86 -44.65 29.73
CA SER A 14 55.38 -45.58 28.71
C SER A 14 55.53 -44.84 27.38
N GLN A 15 56.75 -44.90 26.83
CA GLN A 15 57.18 -44.29 25.57
C GLN A 15 56.47 -44.90 24.36
N ALA A 16 56.10 -44.08 23.39
CA ALA A 16 55.81 -44.48 22.02
C ALA A 16 56.25 -43.37 21.05
N GLY A 17 56.80 -43.79 19.91
CA GLY A 17 57.64 -42.99 19.02
C GLY A 17 56.93 -41.88 18.26
N TYR A 18 57.75 -40.90 17.86
CA TYR A 18 57.40 -39.86 16.91
C TYR A 18 57.22 -40.45 15.51
N VAL A 19 56.01 -40.30 14.97
CA VAL A 19 55.74 -40.38 13.53
C VAL A 19 55.00 -39.10 13.16
N ASN A 20 55.57 -38.33 12.24
CA ASN A 20 54.96 -37.12 11.68
C ASN A 20 53.67 -37.51 10.93
N ALA A 21 52.52 -37.22 11.52
CA ALA A 21 51.24 -37.22 10.82
C ALA A 21 51.01 -35.83 10.21
N SER A 22 50.71 -35.80 8.90
CA SER A 22 50.22 -34.62 8.19
C SER A 22 49.07 -33.94 8.95
N PRO A 23 48.91 -32.60 8.85
CA PRO A 23 47.79 -31.92 9.49
C PRO A 23 46.48 -32.53 8.98
N ALA A 24 45.65 -32.98 9.91
CA ALA A 24 44.28 -33.37 9.61
C ALA A 24 43.56 -32.19 8.95
N PRO A 25 42.69 -32.42 7.94
CA PRO A 25 41.87 -31.36 7.39
C PRO A 25 41.07 -30.73 8.53
N VAL A 26 41.19 -29.41 8.67
CA VAL A 26 40.27 -28.62 9.51
C VAL A 26 38.86 -28.97 9.05
N PRO A 27 37.94 -29.39 9.95
CA PRO A 27 36.56 -29.59 9.57
C PRO A 27 36.05 -28.25 9.04
N THR A 28 35.81 -28.17 7.74
CA THR A 28 35.05 -27.08 7.16
C THR A 28 33.69 -27.13 7.86
N SER A 29 33.39 -26.12 8.67
CA SER A 29 32.01 -25.89 9.06
C SER A 29 31.21 -25.79 7.77
N GLY A 30 30.37 -26.79 7.50
CA GLY A 30 29.35 -26.68 6.47
C GLY A 30 28.55 -25.39 6.69
N PRO A 31 27.87 -24.86 5.66
CA PRO A 31 27.12 -23.63 5.81
C PRO A 31 26.13 -23.82 6.96
N ILE A 32 26.34 -23.09 8.06
CA ILE A 32 25.30 -22.88 9.05
C ILE A 32 24.22 -22.17 8.27
N THR A 33 23.18 -22.89 7.87
CA THR A 33 21.97 -22.27 7.33
C THR A 33 21.49 -21.32 8.42
N LYS A 34 21.72 -20.01 8.25
CA LYS A 34 21.17 -19.00 9.15
C LYS A 34 19.67 -19.33 9.26
N ARG A 35 19.22 -19.69 10.46
CA ARG A 35 17.81 -19.99 10.70
C ARG A 35 17.03 -18.74 10.29
N ASP A 36 16.12 -18.87 9.34
CA ASP A 36 15.24 -17.79 8.93
C ASP A 36 14.38 -17.39 10.14
N MET A 37 14.64 -16.21 10.69
CA MET A 37 14.03 -15.67 11.90
C MET A 37 12.71 -14.95 11.62
N ARG A 38 12.30 -14.81 10.35
CA ARG A 38 11.05 -14.15 9.99
C ARG A 38 9.84 -14.88 10.60
N PRO A 39 8.74 -14.17 10.90
CA PRO A 39 7.47 -14.79 11.25
C PRO A 39 7.06 -15.88 10.25
N ARG A 40 6.44 -16.96 10.74
CA ARG A 40 6.10 -18.13 9.92
C ARG A 40 5.30 -17.76 8.67
N TYR A 41 4.32 -16.86 8.78
CA TYR A 41 3.49 -16.46 7.64
C TYR A 41 4.30 -15.80 6.50
N LEU A 42 5.36 -15.05 6.80
CA LEU A 42 6.27 -14.50 5.78
C LEU A 42 7.22 -15.55 5.20
N ARG A 43 7.69 -16.49 6.04
CA ARG A 43 8.52 -17.61 5.60
C ARG A 43 7.75 -18.53 4.64
N ASP A 44 6.48 -18.76 4.96
CA ASP A 44 5.59 -19.62 4.19
C ASP A 44 4.96 -18.84 3.02
N ALA A 45 5.06 -17.50 2.97
CA ALA A 45 4.49 -16.67 1.91
C ALA A 45 5.03 -17.04 0.52
N GLY A 46 6.31 -17.41 0.39
CA GLY A 46 6.89 -17.95 -0.85
C GLY A 46 6.34 -19.33 -1.25
N SER A 47 5.75 -20.07 -0.29
CA SER A 47 5.11 -21.36 -0.51
C SER A 47 3.60 -21.29 -0.70
N LEU A 48 2.97 -20.14 -0.39
CA LEU A 48 1.56 -19.91 -0.67
C LEU A 48 1.30 -20.11 -2.17
N PRO A 49 0.13 -20.64 -2.57
CA PRO A 49 -0.29 -20.55 -3.95
C PRO A 49 -0.23 -19.08 -4.39
N GLU A 50 0.17 -18.78 -5.63
CA GLU A 50 0.05 -17.44 -6.26
C GLU A 50 -1.36 -16.85 -6.10
N ARG A 51 -2.27 -17.78 -5.98
CA ARG A 51 -3.70 -17.72 -5.86
C ARG A 51 -4.20 -17.42 -4.46
N GLY A 52 -3.33 -17.43 -3.46
CA GLY A 52 -3.70 -17.39 -2.06
C GLY A 52 -4.46 -18.63 -1.58
N ILE A 53 -4.87 -18.58 -0.32
CA ILE A 53 -5.64 -19.62 0.36
C ILE A 53 -6.91 -18.98 0.91
N PHE A 54 -8.04 -19.67 0.73
CA PHE A 54 -9.31 -19.35 1.37
C PHE A 54 -9.61 -20.43 2.40
N ASP A 55 -9.83 -20.02 3.65
CA ASP A 55 -10.26 -20.90 4.73
C ASP A 55 -11.22 -20.15 5.66
N ASP A 56 -12.43 -20.68 5.82
CA ASP A 56 -13.45 -20.17 6.76
C ASP A 56 -13.65 -18.63 6.71
N GLY A 57 -13.85 -18.05 5.52
CA GLY A 57 -14.06 -16.60 5.38
C GLY A 57 -12.81 -15.74 5.60
N VAL A 58 -11.62 -16.36 5.63
CA VAL A 58 -10.31 -15.70 5.67
C VAL A 58 -9.54 -16.00 4.39
N ILE A 59 -8.97 -14.96 3.79
CA ILE A 59 -8.19 -15.04 2.56
C ILE A 59 -6.79 -14.57 2.83
N THR A 60 -5.77 -15.36 2.50
CA THR A 60 -4.37 -14.92 2.57
C THR A 60 -3.75 -14.96 1.19
N LEU A 61 -3.28 -13.81 0.71
CA LEU A 61 -2.69 -13.59 -0.60
C LEU A 61 -1.20 -13.22 -0.45
N PRO A 62 -0.27 -13.89 -1.14
CA PRO A 62 1.12 -13.46 -1.19
C PRO A 62 1.28 -12.28 -2.16
N ILE A 63 1.85 -11.18 -1.69
CA ILE A 63 2.35 -10.09 -2.52
C ILE A 63 3.71 -10.56 -3.05
N ARG A 64 3.91 -10.54 -4.38
CA ARG A 64 5.13 -11.03 -5.06
C ARG A 64 5.49 -10.16 -6.24
N ARG A 65 6.77 -10.21 -6.63
CA ARG A 65 7.30 -9.61 -7.86
C ARG A 65 6.91 -10.41 -9.11
N GLY A 66 6.29 -9.74 -10.08
CA GLY A 66 6.11 -10.23 -11.45
C GLY A 66 5.25 -11.50 -11.62
N PRO A 67 4.95 -11.90 -12.88
CA PRO A 67 4.13 -13.06 -13.15
C PRO A 67 4.90 -14.35 -12.88
N ALA A 68 4.37 -15.19 -12.01
CA ALA A 68 4.90 -16.52 -11.80
C ALA A 68 4.47 -17.47 -12.93
N ALA A 69 5.34 -18.43 -13.27
CA ALA A 69 5.08 -19.43 -14.28
C ALA A 69 3.92 -20.35 -13.85
N GLN A 70 2.82 -20.33 -14.61
CA GLN A 70 1.63 -21.15 -14.35
C GLN A 70 1.97 -22.63 -14.16
N LYS A 71 1.87 -23.14 -12.92
CA LYS A 71 1.73 -24.58 -12.68
C LYS A 71 0.25 -24.90 -12.41
N LYS A 72 -0.36 -25.71 -13.30
CA LYS A 72 -1.72 -26.24 -13.10
C LYS A 72 -1.75 -27.08 -11.81
N ALA A 73 -2.44 -26.60 -10.78
CA ALA A 73 -2.69 -27.36 -9.55
C ALA A 73 -4.07 -28.05 -9.58
N LYS A 74 -4.13 -29.27 -9.06
CA LYS A 74 -5.27 -30.23 -9.12
C LYS A 74 -6.23 -30.20 -7.90
N ARG A 75 -6.39 -29.09 -7.15
CA ARG A 75 -7.25 -29.06 -5.93
C ARG A 75 -8.26 -27.91 -5.89
N GLN A 76 -9.38 -28.13 -5.20
CA GLN A 76 -10.64 -27.37 -5.30
C GLN A 76 -10.76 -26.08 -4.44
N ASN A 77 -9.73 -25.65 -3.69
CA ASN A 77 -9.80 -24.49 -2.77
C ASN A 77 -8.75 -23.40 -3.11
N LEU A 78 -8.67 -22.97 -4.37
CA LEU A 78 -7.69 -21.99 -4.85
C LEU A 78 -8.41 -20.72 -5.33
N VAL A 79 -7.92 -19.57 -4.87
CA VAL A 79 -8.39 -18.23 -5.22
C VAL A 79 -7.55 -17.67 -6.40
N GLN A 80 -7.79 -16.52 -7.03
CA GLN A 80 -6.90 -16.03 -8.10
C GLN A 80 -6.73 -14.52 -7.99
N VAL A 81 -5.52 -14.05 -7.68
CA VAL A 81 -5.18 -12.63 -7.61
C VAL A 81 -3.70 -12.43 -8.01
N PRO A 82 -3.37 -12.06 -9.26
CA PRO A 82 -2.03 -11.56 -9.57
C PRO A 82 -1.75 -10.27 -8.80
N ILE A 83 -0.53 -10.14 -8.28
CA ILE A 83 -0.09 -8.98 -7.50
C ILE A 83 1.13 -8.38 -8.20
N ALA A 84 1.22 -7.06 -8.19
CA ALA A 84 2.37 -6.32 -8.71
C ALA A 84 3.01 -5.53 -7.57
N ASP A 85 4.33 -5.57 -7.55
CA ASP A 85 5.21 -4.65 -6.83
C ASP A 85 5.93 -3.85 -7.92
N ASN A 86 5.76 -2.53 -7.87
CA ASN A 86 6.41 -1.61 -8.77
C ASN A 86 7.60 -0.97 -8.04
N GLN A 87 8.67 -1.74 -7.87
CA GLN A 87 9.97 -1.26 -7.37
C GLN A 87 9.90 -0.61 -5.98
N ASP A 88 9.11 -1.18 -5.07
CA ASP A 88 8.86 -0.59 -3.75
C ASP A 88 8.18 0.79 -3.73
N ILE A 89 7.76 1.29 -4.91
CA ILE A 89 7.07 2.58 -5.08
C ILE A 89 5.56 2.40 -4.88
N SER A 90 5.01 1.24 -5.26
CA SER A 90 3.58 0.95 -5.09
C SER A 90 3.31 -0.55 -5.18
N TYR A 91 2.31 -1.01 -4.42
CA TYR A 91 1.92 -2.41 -4.32
C TYR A 91 0.47 -2.58 -4.71
N GLY A 92 0.16 -3.58 -5.52
CA GLY A 92 -1.19 -3.77 -6.02
C GLY A 92 -1.65 -5.20 -6.14
N VAL A 93 -2.96 -5.36 -6.16
CA VAL A 93 -3.66 -6.64 -6.26
C VAL A 93 -4.54 -6.64 -7.50
N ALA A 94 -4.78 -7.80 -8.06
CA ALA A 94 -5.77 -7.98 -9.10
C ALA A 94 -7.14 -8.32 -8.54
N LEU A 95 -8.14 -7.73 -9.15
CA LEU A 95 -9.55 -8.04 -8.96
C LEU A 95 -10.10 -8.55 -10.30
N ASP A 96 -11.10 -9.41 -10.25
CA ASP A 96 -11.92 -9.70 -11.42
C ASP A 96 -13.13 -8.76 -11.41
N ILE A 97 -13.28 -7.94 -12.45
CA ILE A 97 -14.45 -7.07 -12.65
C ILE A 97 -15.17 -7.51 -13.91
N GLY A 98 -16.38 -8.06 -13.75
CA GLY A 98 -17.19 -8.51 -14.88
C GLY A 98 -16.54 -9.62 -15.72
N GLY A 99 -15.71 -10.48 -15.12
CA GLY A 99 -14.96 -11.55 -15.79
C GLY A 99 -13.60 -11.14 -16.35
N GLN A 100 -13.10 -9.95 -15.98
CA GLN A 100 -11.83 -9.40 -16.46
C GLN A 100 -10.88 -9.19 -15.28
N ALA A 101 -9.68 -9.77 -15.36
CA ALA A 101 -8.63 -9.50 -14.39
C ALA A 101 -8.03 -8.11 -14.63
N VAL A 102 -8.13 -7.25 -13.62
CA VAL A 102 -7.69 -5.85 -13.62
C VAL A 102 -6.84 -5.62 -12.37
N THR A 103 -5.74 -4.86 -12.47
CA THR A 103 -4.74 -4.69 -11.40
C THR A 103 -4.87 -3.32 -10.76
N PHE A 104 -4.76 -3.21 -9.44
CA PHE A 104 -4.99 -1.96 -8.71
C PHE A 104 -3.97 -1.77 -7.60
N GLN A 105 -3.50 -0.54 -7.39
CA GLN A 105 -2.76 -0.20 -6.19
C GLN A 105 -3.65 -0.40 -4.96
N VAL A 106 -3.14 -1.04 -3.91
CA VAL A 106 -3.82 -1.13 -2.62
C VAL A 106 -3.54 0.15 -1.85
N ASP A 107 -4.59 0.88 -1.49
CA ASP A 107 -4.47 2.20 -0.88
C ASP A 107 -5.28 2.26 0.42
N THR A 108 -4.59 2.36 1.56
CA THR A 108 -5.23 2.53 2.88
C THR A 108 -5.59 3.99 3.16
N GLY A 109 -5.09 4.95 2.40
CA GLY A 109 -5.44 6.37 2.48
C GLY A 109 -6.77 6.73 1.80
N SER A 110 -7.30 5.87 0.92
CA SER A 110 -8.58 6.09 0.21
C SER A 110 -9.57 4.92 0.37
N ALA A 111 -10.81 5.09 -0.13
CA ALA A 111 -11.88 4.11 0.04
C ALA A 111 -12.51 3.60 -1.26
N ASP A 112 -12.51 4.40 -2.33
CA ASP A 112 -13.16 4.00 -3.57
C ASP A 112 -12.32 2.97 -4.35
N LEU A 113 -13.01 2.04 -5.01
CA LEU A 113 -12.42 1.29 -6.12
C LEU A 113 -12.68 2.08 -7.39
N TRP A 114 -11.63 2.50 -8.10
CA TRP A 114 -11.77 3.10 -9.42
C TRP A 114 -10.85 2.41 -10.43
N SER A 115 -11.36 2.23 -11.64
CA SER A 115 -10.63 1.65 -12.76
C SER A 115 -10.69 2.59 -13.96
N MET A 116 -9.56 2.79 -14.62
CA MET A 116 -9.54 3.33 -15.97
C MET A 116 -10.24 2.36 -16.92
N THR A 117 -10.98 2.95 -17.85
CA THR A 117 -11.61 2.25 -18.97
C THR A 117 -10.66 2.16 -20.15
N LYS A 118 -10.93 1.23 -21.08
CA LYS A 118 -10.13 1.06 -22.30
C LYS A 118 -10.08 2.31 -23.18
N ASP A 119 -11.13 3.13 -23.14
CA ASP A 119 -11.27 4.40 -23.85
C ASP A 119 -10.85 5.61 -23.01
N CYS A 120 -10.19 5.40 -21.87
CA CYS A 120 -9.71 6.48 -21.02
C CYS A 120 -8.65 7.34 -21.73
N THR A 121 -8.80 8.67 -21.62
CA THR A 121 -7.82 9.64 -22.13
C THR A 121 -7.31 10.63 -21.08
N THR A 122 -6.03 11.00 -21.17
CA THR A 122 -5.46 12.13 -20.43
C THR A 122 -6.04 13.46 -20.91
N PRO A 123 -5.85 14.58 -20.17
CA PRO A 123 -6.25 15.91 -20.65
C PRO A 123 -5.61 16.33 -21.99
N SER A 124 -4.44 15.78 -22.35
CA SER A 124 -3.79 16.00 -23.65
C SER A 124 -4.40 15.18 -24.79
N GLY A 125 -5.29 14.23 -24.48
CA GLY A 125 -5.93 13.34 -25.46
C GLY A 125 -5.15 12.03 -25.70
N ASP A 126 -4.09 11.78 -24.95
CA ASP A 126 -3.34 10.52 -25.00
C ASP A 126 -4.10 9.41 -24.27
N ALA A 127 -3.82 8.15 -24.59
CA ALA A 127 -4.40 7.03 -23.83
C ALA A 127 -3.90 7.06 -22.38
N CYS A 128 -4.79 6.83 -21.40
CA CYS A 128 -4.39 6.83 -19.98
C CYS A 128 -3.37 5.73 -19.65
N ALA A 129 -3.45 4.58 -20.32
CA ALA A 129 -2.51 3.50 -20.11
C ALA A 129 -1.17 3.83 -20.80
N GLY A 130 -0.10 4.02 -20.02
CA GLY A 130 1.25 4.24 -20.55
C GLY A 130 1.80 3.06 -21.37
N SER A 131 1.20 1.87 -21.26
CA SER A 131 1.57 0.68 -22.01
C SER A 131 0.36 -0.22 -22.30
N SER A 132 0.36 -0.86 -23.48
CA SER A 132 -0.64 -1.89 -23.85
C SER A 132 -0.65 -3.13 -22.94
N SER A 133 0.34 -3.27 -22.05
CA SER A 133 0.42 -4.37 -21.08
C SER A 133 -0.41 -4.16 -19.81
N ILE A 134 -0.83 -2.93 -19.52
CA ILE A 134 -1.68 -2.62 -18.37
C ILE A 134 -3.14 -2.93 -18.73
N PRO A 135 -3.81 -3.85 -18.02
CA PRO A 135 -5.15 -4.30 -18.38
C PRO A 135 -6.21 -3.25 -18.02
N ALA A 136 -6.65 -2.43 -18.98
CA ALA A 136 -7.76 -1.50 -18.77
C ALA A 136 -9.12 -2.24 -18.73
N TYR A 137 -10.04 -1.76 -17.89
CA TYR A 137 -11.37 -2.32 -17.79
C TYR A 137 -12.21 -2.01 -19.05
N THR A 138 -12.89 -3.02 -19.58
CA THR A 138 -13.91 -2.81 -20.62
C THR A 138 -15.29 -3.10 -20.03
N PRO A 139 -16.27 -2.19 -20.14
CA PRO A 139 -17.64 -2.44 -19.68
C PRO A 139 -18.15 -3.85 -20.04
N SER A 140 -18.43 -4.66 -19.02
CA SER A 140 -18.83 -6.06 -19.20
C SER A 140 -20.31 -6.20 -19.57
N LYS A 141 -20.78 -7.44 -19.77
CA LYS A 141 -22.22 -7.71 -19.96
C LYS A 141 -23.05 -7.48 -18.69
N THR A 142 -22.44 -7.58 -17.51
CA THR A 142 -23.10 -7.35 -16.22
C THR A 142 -22.95 -5.92 -15.72
N PHE A 143 -22.15 -5.10 -16.42
CA PHE A 143 -21.97 -3.69 -16.12
C PHE A 143 -23.28 -2.91 -16.26
N LYS A 144 -23.58 -2.10 -15.24
CA LYS A 144 -24.64 -1.10 -15.27
C LYS A 144 -24.02 0.26 -14.99
N ASN A 145 -24.05 1.15 -15.97
CA ASN A 145 -23.70 2.54 -15.77
C ASN A 145 -24.87 3.24 -15.06
N LEU A 146 -24.63 3.89 -13.92
CA LEU A 146 -25.67 4.64 -13.20
C LEU A 146 -25.90 6.03 -13.78
N GLY A 147 -25.02 6.49 -14.69
CA GLY A 147 -25.08 7.82 -15.28
C GLY A 147 -24.74 8.96 -14.31
N ILE A 148 -24.26 8.62 -13.11
CA ILE A 148 -23.87 9.59 -12.08
C ILE A 148 -22.40 9.95 -12.31
N PRO A 149 -22.07 11.20 -12.69
CA PRO A 149 -20.69 11.62 -12.88
C PRO A 149 -19.94 11.63 -11.55
N LEU A 150 -18.66 11.28 -11.59
CA LEU A 150 -17.78 11.28 -10.44
C LEU A 150 -16.40 11.84 -10.83
N GLN A 151 -15.80 12.61 -9.94
CA GLN A 151 -14.42 13.04 -10.04
C GLN A 151 -13.75 12.90 -8.68
N ILE A 152 -12.62 12.21 -8.64
CA ILE A 152 -11.77 12.06 -7.47
C ILE A 152 -10.52 12.90 -7.71
N ASN A 153 -10.20 13.79 -6.77
CA ASN A 153 -9.02 14.65 -6.83
C ASN A 153 -7.98 14.20 -5.79
N TYR A 154 -6.70 14.27 -6.18
CA TYR A 154 -5.54 13.93 -5.37
C TYR A 154 -4.61 15.14 -5.30
N GLY A 155 -4.05 15.36 -4.10
CA GLY A 155 -3.21 16.50 -3.81
C GLY A 155 -3.97 17.82 -3.67
N SER A 156 -3.27 18.86 -3.25
CA SER A 156 -3.80 20.20 -2.97
C SER A 156 -3.25 21.27 -3.91
N SER A 157 -2.71 20.88 -5.06
CA SER A 157 -2.12 21.80 -6.05
C SER A 157 -3.20 22.56 -6.82
N GLU A 158 -2.80 23.68 -7.45
CA GLU A 158 -3.68 24.44 -8.37
C GLU A 158 -4.12 23.63 -9.60
N GLN A 159 -3.39 22.55 -9.92
CA GLN A 159 -3.71 21.57 -10.96
C GLN A 159 -3.71 20.18 -10.31
N PRO A 160 -4.81 19.79 -9.65
CA PRO A 160 -4.85 18.52 -8.93
C PRO A 160 -4.68 17.35 -9.88
N THR A 161 -4.04 16.29 -9.41
CA THR A 161 -4.14 14.99 -10.05
C THR A 161 -5.58 14.50 -9.87
N PHE A 162 -6.21 13.94 -10.89
CA PHE A 162 -7.61 13.54 -10.82
C PHE A 162 -7.87 12.25 -11.59
N ALA A 163 -8.98 11.60 -11.26
CA ALA A 163 -9.63 10.61 -12.10
C ALA A 163 -11.12 10.93 -12.19
N SER A 164 -11.69 10.95 -13.39
CA SER A 164 -13.10 11.28 -13.63
C SER A 164 -13.77 10.33 -14.60
N GLY A 165 -15.08 10.19 -14.42
CA GLY A 165 -15.92 9.27 -15.16
C GLY A 165 -17.30 9.14 -14.54
N THR A 166 -17.77 7.90 -14.38
CA THR A 166 -19.11 7.62 -13.86
C THR A 166 -19.11 6.51 -12.81
N ILE A 167 -20.08 6.55 -11.90
CA ILE A 167 -20.36 5.44 -10.99
C ILE A 167 -21.01 4.30 -11.79
N GLY A 168 -20.43 3.11 -11.69
CA GLY A 168 -20.95 1.90 -12.30
C GLY A 168 -21.13 0.77 -11.28
N LEU A 169 -21.97 -0.20 -11.64
CA LEU A 169 -22.12 -1.46 -10.92
C LEU A 169 -21.66 -2.61 -11.78
N ASP A 170 -20.85 -3.52 -11.24
CA ASP A 170 -20.55 -4.80 -11.88
C ASP A 170 -20.34 -5.89 -10.82
N ASN A 171 -20.20 -7.14 -11.24
CA ASN A 171 -19.75 -8.20 -10.37
C ASN A 171 -18.24 -8.05 -10.16
N VAL A 172 -17.82 -7.85 -8.91
CA VAL A 172 -16.40 -7.77 -8.54
C VAL A 172 -16.04 -8.98 -7.71
N THR A 173 -15.09 -9.77 -8.17
CA THR A 173 -14.54 -10.91 -7.44
C THR A 173 -13.15 -10.60 -6.95
N PHE A 174 -12.98 -10.68 -5.63
CA PHE A 174 -11.69 -10.59 -4.99
C PHE A 174 -11.51 -11.78 -4.09
N GLY A 175 -10.38 -12.46 -4.21
CA GLY A 175 -10.14 -13.57 -3.32
C GLY A 175 -11.10 -14.77 -3.56
N GLY A 176 -11.67 -14.93 -4.76
CA GLY A 176 -12.72 -15.93 -5.01
C GLY A 176 -14.07 -15.62 -4.34
N MET A 177 -14.20 -14.48 -3.65
CA MET A 177 -15.46 -13.95 -3.16
C MET A 177 -16.00 -12.93 -4.15
N THR A 178 -17.16 -13.22 -4.74
CA THR A 178 -17.81 -12.32 -5.69
C THR A 178 -18.83 -11.44 -4.97
N GLN A 179 -18.69 -10.13 -5.03
CA GLN A 179 -19.75 -9.19 -4.71
C GLN A 179 -20.51 -8.82 -5.98
N SER A 180 -21.81 -9.10 -6.02
CA SER A 180 -22.65 -8.75 -7.16
C SER A 180 -23.09 -7.31 -7.08
N GLN A 181 -23.11 -6.62 -8.23
CA GLN A 181 -23.48 -5.21 -8.32
C GLN A 181 -22.67 -4.33 -7.35
N GLN A 182 -21.37 -4.60 -7.20
CA GLN A 182 -20.47 -3.74 -6.45
C GLN A 182 -20.35 -2.39 -7.16
N ALA A 183 -20.58 -1.30 -6.42
CA ALA A 183 -20.31 0.04 -6.90
C ALA A 183 -18.80 0.28 -7.03
N PHE A 184 -18.39 0.86 -8.15
CA PHE A 184 -17.02 1.30 -8.40
C PHE A 184 -17.04 2.46 -9.40
N ALA A 185 -15.95 3.21 -9.48
CA ALA A 185 -15.85 4.31 -10.43
C ALA A 185 -15.20 3.85 -11.74
N SER A 186 -15.94 3.99 -12.83
CA SER A 186 -15.51 3.69 -14.19
C SER A 186 -14.98 4.98 -14.82
N MET A 187 -13.66 5.15 -14.81
CA MET A 187 -12.97 6.39 -15.17
C MET A 187 -12.59 6.41 -16.66
N ASN A 188 -12.95 7.46 -17.36
CA ASN A 188 -12.59 7.67 -18.78
C ASN A 188 -11.70 8.90 -18.98
N SER A 189 -11.32 9.60 -17.92
CA SER A 189 -10.23 10.57 -17.98
C SER A 189 -9.43 10.60 -16.69
N THR A 190 -8.11 10.65 -16.79
CA THR A 190 -7.22 10.83 -15.64
C THR A 190 -5.86 11.35 -16.09
N ASN A 191 -5.20 12.14 -15.24
CA ASN A 191 -3.78 12.49 -15.34
C ASN A 191 -2.96 11.79 -14.23
N ASN A 192 -3.53 10.79 -13.56
CA ASN A 192 -2.88 10.08 -12.48
C ASN A 192 -1.94 9.01 -13.05
N GLN A 193 -0.63 9.18 -12.79
CA GLN A 193 0.43 8.30 -13.28
C GLN A 193 0.37 6.87 -12.72
N ILE A 194 -0.51 6.60 -11.74
CA ILE A 194 -0.76 5.22 -11.31
C ILE A 194 -1.21 4.34 -12.48
N THR A 195 -1.78 4.92 -13.54
CA THR A 195 -2.18 4.21 -14.77
C THR A 195 -1.02 3.69 -15.62
N ASP A 196 0.22 4.06 -15.29
CA ASP A 196 1.42 3.51 -15.93
C ASP A 196 1.79 2.13 -15.38
N SER A 197 1.32 1.80 -14.17
CA SER A 197 1.65 0.55 -13.46
C SER A 197 0.43 -0.29 -13.10
N TYR A 198 -0.72 0.34 -12.91
CA TYR A 198 -1.98 -0.28 -12.53
C TYR A 198 -3.12 0.24 -13.38
N SER A 199 -4.28 -0.37 -13.27
CA SER A 199 -5.51 0.09 -13.92
C SER A 199 -6.26 1.12 -13.09
N GLY A 200 -5.82 1.38 -11.87
CA GLY A 200 -6.40 2.35 -10.95
C GLY A 200 -6.06 2.01 -9.51
N ILE A 201 -6.91 2.45 -8.58
CA ILE A 201 -6.70 2.30 -7.14
C ILE A 201 -7.84 1.48 -6.54
N PHE A 202 -7.46 0.59 -5.62
CA PHE A 202 -8.35 -0.16 -4.75
C PHE A 202 -8.23 0.39 -3.32
N GLY A 203 -9.11 1.34 -3.00
CA GLY A 203 -9.23 1.91 -1.67
C GLY A 203 -9.72 0.87 -0.65
N VAL A 204 -9.03 0.79 0.50
CA VAL A 204 -9.33 -0.11 1.61
C VAL A 204 -9.49 0.63 2.95
N GLY A 205 -9.81 1.92 2.86
CA GLY A 205 -10.17 2.82 3.93
C GLY A 205 -11.58 2.63 4.49
N PHE A 206 -12.08 3.66 5.16
CA PHE A 206 -13.44 3.71 5.70
C PHE A 206 -14.44 4.20 4.63
N PRO A 207 -15.72 3.81 4.70
CA PRO A 207 -16.70 4.23 3.70
C PRO A 207 -17.01 5.73 3.77
N TYR A 208 -16.65 6.39 4.88
CA TYR A 208 -16.95 7.81 5.12
C TYR A 208 -16.11 8.77 4.26
N ILE A 209 -14.96 8.30 3.75
CA ILE A 209 -14.12 9.05 2.80
C ILE A 209 -14.33 8.58 1.34
N SER A 210 -15.40 7.82 1.07
CA SER A 210 -15.75 7.40 -0.29
C SER A 210 -16.48 8.53 -1.02
N GLU A 211 -15.93 8.92 -2.17
CA GLU A 211 -16.56 9.87 -3.08
C GLU A 211 -17.81 9.26 -3.73
N ILE A 212 -17.82 7.94 -3.96
CA ILE A 212 -19.01 7.22 -4.43
C ILE A 212 -20.15 7.33 -3.41
N VAL A 213 -19.88 7.03 -2.13
CA VAL A 213 -20.91 7.12 -1.07
C VAL A 213 -21.40 8.56 -0.95
N SER A 214 -20.50 9.54 -0.86
CA SER A 214 -20.85 10.96 -0.74
C SER A 214 -21.70 11.44 -1.91
N THR A 215 -21.34 11.07 -3.14
CA THR A 215 -22.10 11.43 -4.35
C THR A 215 -23.49 10.80 -4.37
N VAL A 216 -23.64 9.56 -3.91
CA VAL A 216 -24.95 8.91 -3.79
C VAL A 216 -25.81 9.61 -2.73
N VAL A 217 -25.23 9.96 -1.59
CA VAL A 217 -25.93 10.74 -0.54
C VAL A 217 -26.40 12.08 -1.10
N ASP A 218 -25.53 12.85 -1.77
CA ASP A 218 -25.89 14.12 -2.39
C ASP A 218 -27.00 13.98 -3.45
N THR A 219 -26.97 12.90 -4.23
CA THR A 219 -28.03 12.61 -5.21
C THR A 219 -29.37 12.39 -4.53
N VAL A 220 -29.41 11.69 -3.39
CA VAL A 220 -30.65 11.45 -2.63
C VAL A 220 -31.12 12.73 -1.95
N LEU A 221 -30.22 13.45 -1.27
CA LEU A 221 -30.54 14.67 -0.54
C LEU A 221 -31.01 15.79 -1.48
N SER A 222 -30.43 15.93 -2.67
CA SER A 222 -30.86 16.95 -3.65
C SER A 222 -32.26 16.70 -4.23
N GLN A 223 -32.77 15.47 -4.14
CA GLN A 223 -34.09 15.08 -4.64
C GLN A 223 -35.14 14.97 -3.52
N THR A 224 -34.73 14.99 -2.25
CA THR A 224 -35.67 14.83 -1.14
C THR A 224 -36.55 16.06 -0.99
N THR A 225 -37.85 15.82 -0.83
CA THR A 225 -38.85 16.84 -0.46
C THR A 225 -39.30 16.70 1.00
N GLN A 226 -38.80 15.67 1.68
CA GLN A 226 -39.11 15.41 3.08
C GLN A 226 -38.31 16.35 3.98
N GLN A 227 -38.91 16.73 5.11
CA GLN A 227 -38.19 17.47 6.12
C GLN A 227 -37.10 16.58 6.73
N LEU A 228 -35.84 17.01 6.60
CA LEU A 228 -34.71 16.34 7.21
C LEU A 228 -34.68 16.60 8.73
N THR A 229 -34.44 15.54 9.48
CA THR A 229 -34.07 15.51 10.90
C THR A 229 -32.70 14.85 11.03
N GLY A 230 -32.05 14.99 12.18
CA GLY A 230 -30.75 14.34 12.41
C GLY A 230 -30.80 12.81 12.22
N ALA A 231 -31.91 12.16 12.59
CA ALA A 231 -32.10 10.73 12.41
C ALA A 231 -32.23 10.34 10.93
N THR A 232 -33.10 11.02 10.18
CA THR A 232 -33.32 10.72 8.75
C THR A 232 -32.09 11.04 7.90
N LEU A 233 -31.25 11.99 8.32
CA LEU A 233 -29.97 12.27 7.67
C LEU A 233 -29.00 11.09 7.84
N LEU A 234 -28.87 10.56 9.06
CA LEU A 234 -28.06 9.37 9.32
C LEU A 234 -28.60 8.15 8.57
N ASP A 235 -29.92 7.95 8.56
CA ASP A 235 -30.56 6.86 7.82
C ASP A 235 -30.25 6.96 6.31
N THR A 236 -30.33 8.16 5.74
CA THR A 236 -29.99 8.41 4.32
C THR A 236 -28.53 8.04 4.05
N TYR A 237 -27.62 8.43 4.93
CA TYR A 237 -26.19 8.12 4.79
C TYR A 237 -25.93 6.61 4.89
N PHE A 238 -26.49 5.93 5.89
CA PHE A 238 -26.30 4.49 6.07
C PHE A 238 -26.95 3.66 4.98
N GLN A 239 -28.07 4.12 4.42
CA GLN A 239 -28.65 3.50 3.25
C GLN A 239 -27.72 3.62 2.04
N ALA A 240 -27.17 4.81 1.77
CA ALA A 240 -26.19 4.99 0.70
C ALA A 240 -24.97 4.08 0.91
N MET A 241 -24.43 4.02 2.13
CA MET A 241 -23.35 3.08 2.47
C MET A 241 -23.75 1.63 2.18
N GLN A 242 -24.96 1.20 2.52
CA GLN A 242 -25.42 -0.17 2.24
C GLN A 242 -25.44 -0.48 0.74
N GLU A 243 -25.77 0.51 -0.10
CA GLU A 243 -25.91 0.36 -1.55
C GLU A 243 -24.59 0.51 -2.30
N SER A 244 -23.64 1.30 -1.80
CA SER A 244 -22.43 1.69 -2.54
C SER A 244 -21.12 1.61 -1.76
N SER A 245 -21.09 0.92 -0.61
CA SER A 245 -19.87 0.76 0.19
C SER A 245 -18.67 0.20 -0.60
N PRO A 246 -17.43 0.57 -0.21
CA PRO A 246 -16.20 -0.06 -0.68
C PRO A 246 -16.24 -1.59 -0.62
N LEU A 247 -15.51 -2.24 -1.52
CA LEU A 247 -15.62 -3.69 -1.74
C LEU A 247 -15.43 -4.52 -0.47
N LEU A 248 -14.38 -4.27 0.33
CA LEU A 248 -14.12 -5.09 1.52
C LEU A 248 -15.21 -4.94 2.58
N ILE A 249 -15.77 -3.74 2.71
CA ILE A 249 -16.90 -3.47 3.61
C ILE A 249 -18.16 -4.16 3.09
N SER A 250 -18.42 -4.10 1.78
CA SER A 250 -19.53 -4.82 1.16
C SER A 250 -19.43 -6.34 1.36
N LEU A 251 -18.23 -6.91 1.26
CA LEU A 251 -17.98 -8.33 1.54
C LEU A 251 -18.19 -8.65 3.03
N ALA A 252 -17.74 -7.77 3.94
CA ALA A 252 -17.95 -7.93 5.38
C ALA A 252 -19.44 -7.90 5.75
N SER A 253 -20.16 -6.88 5.29
CA SER A 253 -21.60 -6.69 5.51
C SER A 253 -22.44 -7.82 4.91
N ALA A 254 -21.97 -8.43 3.82
CA ALA A 254 -22.59 -9.63 3.23
C ALA A 254 -22.25 -10.93 3.97
N GLY A 255 -21.51 -10.89 5.09
CA GLY A 255 -21.12 -12.06 5.88
C GLY A 255 -20.11 -12.98 5.18
N LYS A 256 -19.38 -12.47 4.18
CA LYS A 256 -18.39 -13.25 3.42
C LYS A 256 -17.02 -13.27 4.09
N LEU A 257 -16.78 -12.30 4.98
CA LEU A 257 -15.58 -12.23 5.81
C LEU A 257 -15.88 -12.78 7.19
N LYS A 258 -14.94 -13.54 7.76
CA LYS A 258 -15.06 -14.04 9.13
C LYS A 258 -15.00 -12.92 10.18
N ALA A 259 -14.23 -11.88 9.90
CA ALA A 259 -14.16 -10.66 10.69
C ALA A 259 -14.10 -9.43 9.76
N PRO A 260 -14.63 -8.27 10.16
CA PRO A 260 -14.54 -7.03 9.38
C PRO A 260 -13.13 -6.45 9.51
N MET A 261 -12.15 -7.11 8.91
CA MET A 261 -10.76 -6.68 8.94
C MET A 261 -9.93 -7.18 7.78
N TYR A 262 -8.75 -6.60 7.63
CA TYR A 262 -7.65 -7.15 6.84
C TYR A 262 -6.30 -6.88 7.53
N THR A 263 -5.24 -7.49 7.03
CA THR A 263 -3.86 -7.20 7.41
C THR A 263 -3.02 -6.97 6.18
N LEU A 264 -2.04 -6.09 6.27
CA LEU A 264 -1.07 -5.82 5.22
C LEU A 264 0.35 -5.88 5.78
N SER A 265 1.24 -6.51 5.04
CA SER A 265 2.69 -6.50 5.22
C SER A 265 3.29 -6.54 3.84
N LEU A 266 4.20 -5.63 3.53
CA LEU A 266 4.75 -5.47 2.18
C LEU A 266 6.11 -6.16 2.07
N GLN A 267 6.45 -6.53 0.84
CA GLN A 267 7.80 -6.98 0.51
C GLN A 267 8.75 -5.79 0.37
N ARG A 268 10.04 -6.05 0.51
CA ARG A 268 11.13 -5.14 0.14
C ARG A 268 11.80 -5.71 -1.11
N GLU A 269 12.14 -4.86 -2.06
CA GLU A 269 13.01 -5.19 -3.19
C GLU A 269 14.50 -5.29 -2.75
N ASP A 270 15.39 -5.37 -3.74
CA ASP A 270 16.83 -5.50 -3.55
C ASP A 270 17.40 -4.40 -2.63
N PRO A 271 18.46 -4.69 -1.86
CA PRO A 271 19.40 -5.79 -2.06
C PRO A 271 19.01 -7.11 -1.37
N THR A 272 17.81 -7.20 -0.81
CA THR A 272 17.33 -8.45 -0.23
C THR A 272 16.87 -9.40 -1.34
N SER A 273 17.36 -10.65 -1.37
CA SER A 273 17.03 -11.58 -2.46
C SER A 273 15.52 -11.76 -2.63
N ALA A 274 15.01 -11.77 -3.87
CA ALA A 274 13.58 -11.80 -4.20
C ALA A 274 12.76 -12.93 -3.53
N ASP A 275 13.39 -14.05 -3.15
CA ASP A 275 12.73 -15.18 -2.46
C ASP A 275 12.70 -15.02 -0.92
N SER A 276 13.35 -13.98 -0.38
CA SER A 276 13.56 -13.75 1.06
C SER A 276 12.65 -12.72 1.70
N ASN A 277 11.73 -12.10 0.95
CA ASN A 277 10.79 -11.14 1.50
C ASN A 277 9.50 -11.04 0.66
N ALA A 278 8.52 -11.92 0.88
CA ALA A 278 7.21 -11.81 0.24
C ALA A 278 6.25 -11.04 1.15
N GLY A 279 5.52 -10.08 0.61
CA GLY A 279 4.46 -9.40 1.34
C GLY A 279 3.24 -10.32 1.47
N VAL A 280 2.32 -9.98 2.35
CA VAL A 280 1.09 -10.74 2.58
C VAL A 280 -0.06 -9.79 2.88
N MET A 281 -1.14 -9.93 2.11
CA MET A 281 -2.44 -9.36 2.46
C MET A 281 -3.34 -10.49 2.98
N THR A 282 -3.93 -10.31 4.16
CA THR A 282 -4.97 -11.23 4.66
C THR A 282 -6.28 -10.48 4.84
N ILE A 283 -7.39 -11.01 4.34
CA ILE A 283 -8.71 -10.38 4.43
C ILE A 283 -9.64 -11.29 5.21
N GLY A 284 -10.47 -10.71 6.06
CA GLY A 284 -11.42 -11.44 6.89
C GLY A 284 -10.85 -12.01 8.19
N GLY A 285 -9.56 -11.79 8.48
CA GLY A 285 -8.92 -12.30 9.69
C GLY A 285 -7.42 -12.00 9.74
N LEU A 286 -6.72 -12.72 10.61
CA LEU A 286 -5.27 -12.68 10.75
C LEU A 286 -4.60 -13.80 9.94
N PRO A 287 -3.37 -13.60 9.43
CA PRO A 287 -2.65 -14.67 8.75
C PRO A 287 -2.32 -15.82 9.70
N SER A 288 -2.11 -17.01 9.12
CA SER A 288 -1.77 -18.22 9.85
C SER A 288 -0.60 -18.02 10.84
N GLY A 289 -0.79 -18.46 12.08
CA GLY A 289 0.21 -18.35 13.14
C GLY A 289 0.27 -16.99 13.84
N ILE A 290 -0.59 -16.04 13.47
CA ILE A 290 -0.75 -14.76 14.15
C ILE A 290 -2.06 -14.77 14.95
N SER A 291 -2.00 -14.22 16.15
CA SER A 291 -3.12 -14.16 17.08
C SER A 291 -3.34 -12.72 17.54
N ASN A 292 -4.56 -12.41 18.00
CA ASN A 292 -4.86 -11.07 18.50
C ASN A 292 -3.89 -10.63 19.61
N ASP A 293 -3.50 -11.55 20.50
CA ASP A 293 -2.59 -11.26 21.63
C ASP A 293 -1.14 -10.96 21.21
N SER A 294 -0.76 -11.34 19.99
CA SER A 294 0.57 -11.02 19.44
C SER A 294 0.67 -9.59 18.90
N LEU A 295 -0.47 -8.93 18.66
CA LEU A 295 -0.53 -7.58 18.09
C LEU A 295 -0.57 -6.53 19.20
N THR A 296 0.04 -5.39 18.91
CA THR A 296 -0.12 -4.17 19.71
C THR A 296 -1.32 -3.41 19.17
N TRP A 297 -2.46 -3.49 19.86
CA TRP A 297 -3.69 -2.84 19.43
C TRP A 297 -3.81 -1.42 19.96
N VAL A 298 -4.22 -0.49 19.09
CA VAL A 298 -4.57 0.90 19.42
C VAL A 298 -5.89 1.27 18.76
N PRO A 299 -6.69 2.18 19.36
CA PRO A 299 -7.91 2.66 18.73
C PRO A 299 -7.58 3.49 17.48
N VAL A 300 -8.49 3.46 16.49
CA VAL A 300 -8.48 4.46 15.41
C VAL A 300 -8.99 5.79 15.96
N GLN A 301 -8.41 6.89 15.50
CA GLN A 301 -8.79 8.24 15.92
C GLN A 301 -10.24 8.55 15.52
N PRO A 302 -11.14 8.83 16.48
CA PRO A 302 -12.50 9.24 16.15
C PRO A 302 -12.56 10.71 15.72
N TYR A 303 -13.44 10.98 14.76
CA TYR A 303 -13.76 12.29 14.21
C TYR A 303 -15.23 12.61 14.48
N SER A 304 -15.53 13.89 14.69
CA SER A 304 -16.91 14.35 14.75
C SER A 304 -17.62 14.07 13.41
N ILE A 305 -18.90 13.66 13.44
CA ILE A 305 -19.60 13.23 12.21
C ILE A 305 -19.94 14.36 11.23
N ASP A 306 -19.97 15.60 11.71
CA ASP A 306 -20.07 16.79 10.86
C ASP A 306 -18.86 16.95 9.92
N ILE A 307 -17.72 16.36 10.27
CA ILE A 307 -16.53 16.28 9.42
C ILE A 307 -16.54 14.96 8.65
N SER A 308 -16.61 13.84 9.39
CA SER A 308 -16.35 12.52 8.81
C SER A 308 -17.44 12.04 7.86
N LEU A 309 -18.72 12.28 8.16
CA LEU A 309 -19.82 11.88 7.28
C LEU A 309 -20.24 13.05 6.37
N PHE A 310 -20.35 14.25 6.93
CA PHE A 310 -21.01 15.36 6.24
C PHE A 310 -20.05 16.38 5.63
N GLY A 311 -18.74 16.30 5.94
CA GLY A 311 -17.77 17.29 5.50
C GLY A 311 -17.49 17.29 3.99
N GLY A 312 -17.72 16.14 3.32
CA GLY A 312 -17.55 15.99 1.87
C GLY A 312 -18.82 16.26 1.05
N LEU A 313 -19.98 16.43 1.70
CA LEU A 313 -21.25 16.59 0.99
C LEU A 313 -21.35 17.97 0.34
N GLN A 314 -21.81 17.99 -0.91
CA GLN A 314 -22.06 19.22 -1.67
C GLN A 314 -23.44 19.80 -1.37
N THR A 315 -24.40 18.95 -0.97
CA THR A 315 -25.75 19.39 -0.61
C THR A 315 -25.71 20.14 0.72
N PRO A 316 -26.16 21.41 0.78
CA PRO A 316 -26.18 22.15 2.04
C PRO A 316 -27.16 21.52 3.03
N ILE A 317 -26.70 21.24 4.25
CA ILE A 317 -27.50 20.69 5.33
C ILE A 317 -27.66 21.74 6.43
N ASP A 318 -28.88 21.90 6.96
CA ASP A 318 -29.15 22.82 8.06
C ASP A 318 -28.34 22.45 9.31
N ALA A 319 -27.71 23.44 9.94
CA ALA A 319 -26.86 23.24 11.11
C ALA A 319 -27.62 22.63 12.31
N THR A 320 -28.93 22.86 12.43
CA THR A 320 -29.78 22.24 13.47
C THR A 320 -29.95 20.75 13.24
N VAL A 321 -30.09 20.31 11.98
CA VAL A 321 -30.15 18.89 11.58
C VAL A 321 -28.82 18.20 11.89
N ILE A 322 -27.69 18.84 11.57
CA ILE A 322 -26.36 18.34 11.94
C ILE A 322 -26.22 18.21 13.46
N ALA A 323 -26.67 19.23 14.21
CA ALA A 323 -26.63 19.20 15.68
C ALA A 323 -27.53 18.13 16.29
N GLU A 324 -28.63 17.75 15.64
CA GLU A 324 -29.45 16.59 16.02
C GLU A 324 -28.73 15.28 15.75
N ALA A 325 -28.12 15.12 14.57
CA ALA A 325 -27.37 13.91 14.20
C ALA A 325 -26.20 13.67 15.17
N LEU A 326 -25.47 14.73 15.54
CA LEU A 326 -24.36 14.68 16.51
C LEU A 326 -24.78 14.19 17.91
N LYS A 327 -26.05 14.35 18.29
CA LYS A 327 -26.57 13.81 19.56
C LYS A 327 -26.82 12.30 19.49
N ILE A 328 -27.07 11.77 18.30
CA ILE A 328 -27.34 10.34 18.06
C ILE A 328 -26.01 9.60 17.88
N MET A 329 -25.16 10.11 16.98
CA MET A 329 -23.84 9.57 16.70
C MET A 329 -22.81 10.71 16.78
N PRO A 330 -22.09 10.88 17.89
CA PRO A 330 -21.20 12.01 18.05
C PRO A 330 -19.93 11.89 17.19
N THR A 331 -19.43 10.67 16.98
CA THR A 331 -18.16 10.44 16.29
C THR A 331 -18.17 9.18 15.43
N SER A 332 -17.34 9.17 14.39
CA SER A 332 -17.02 8.00 13.57
C SER A 332 -15.52 7.98 13.21
N PRO A 333 -14.92 6.83 12.89
CA PRO A 333 -13.60 6.80 12.25
C PRO A 333 -13.70 7.37 10.84
N MET A 334 -12.63 7.96 10.31
CA MET A 334 -12.64 8.56 8.96
C MET A 334 -11.51 8.00 8.09
N VAL A 335 -10.31 7.90 8.67
CA VAL A 335 -9.10 7.41 8.01
C VAL A 335 -8.39 6.43 8.94
N TRP A 336 -7.44 5.65 8.42
CA TRP A 336 -6.57 4.78 9.25
C TRP A 336 -5.51 5.59 10.00
N GLU A 337 -5.98 6.47 10.85
CA GLU A 337 -5.18 7.29 11.75
C GLU A 337 -5.19 6.69 13.14
N ALA A 338 -4.00 6.58 13.73
CA ALA A 338 -3.82 6.06 15.08
C ALA A 338 -2.85 6.92 15.90
N PRO A 339 -3.01 6.94 17.24
CA PRO A 339 -2.06 7.59 18.13
C PRO A 339 -0.71 6.90 18.08
N ILE A 340 0.35 7.70 18.12
CA ILE A 340 1.73 7.25 18.20
C ILE A 340 2.43 7.93 19.39
N ASP A 341 3.46 7.29 19.95
CA ASP A 341 4.26 7.86 21.04
C ASP A 341 5.29 8.87 20.52
N GLY A 342 5.70 8.74 19.26
CA GLY A 342 6.74 9.58 18.65
C GLY A 342 7.52 8.90 17.54
N VAL A 343 8.33 9.70 16.84
CA VAL A 343 9.32 9.23 15.88
C VAL A 343 10.70 9.25 16.53
N TYR A 344 11.41 8.13 16.47
CA TYR A 344 12.74 7.96 17.03
C TYR A 344 13.76 7.88 15.91
N VAL A 345 14.82 8.67 16.01
CA VAL A 345 15.96 8.65 15.08
C VAL A 345 17.23 8.39 15.89
N ASN A 346 18.01 7.39 15.49
CA ASN A 346 19.21 6.94 16.21
C ASN A 346 18.93 6.63 17.70
N GLY A 347 17.74 6.06 17.97
CA GLY A 347 17.28 5.72 19.33
C GLY A 347 16.83 6.92 20.17
N GLN A 348 16.87 8.14 19.63
CA GLN A 348 16.44 9.36 20.32
C GLN A 348 15.09 9.83 19.78
N LEU A 349 14.18 10.22 20.68
CA LEU A 349 12.88 10.78 20.32
C LEU A 349 13.07 12.17 19.68
N LEU A 350 12.42 12.43 18.54
CA LEU A 350 12.40 13.75 17.92
C LEU A 350 11.67 14.74 18.84
N LYS A 351 12.29 15.88 19.10
CA LYS A 351 11.85 16.85 20.11
C LYS A 351 10.48 17.46 19.80
N ASP A 352 10.20 17.72 18.51
CA ASP A 352 9.01 18.43 18.05
C ASP A 352 7.80 17.49 17.82
N SER A 353 8.00 16.17 17.93
CA SER A 353 6.93 15.17 18.07
C SER A 353 6.08 15.31 19.35
N THR A 354 6.30 16.37 20.14
CA THR A 354 5.53 16.71 21.35
C THR A 354 4.59 17.90 21.16
N ALA A 355 4.58 18.54 19.99
CA ALA A 355 3.69 19.65 19.67
C ALA A 355 2.27 19.15 19.36
N LYS A 356 1.28 19.61 20.13
CA LYS A 356 -0.13 19.21 19.97
C LYS A 356 -0.67 19.68 18.61
N SER A 357 -1.22 18.76 17.81
CA SER A 357 -1.95 19.12 16.59
C SER A 357 -3.23 19.90 16.91
N GLY A 358 -3.57 20.85 16.04
CA GLY A 358 -4.64 21.82 16.25
C GLY A 358 -6.04 21.31 15.87
N ARG A 359 -6.99 21.62 16.77
CA ARG A 359 -8.37 22.12 16.53
C ARG A 359 -9.44 21.26 15.82
N ARG A 360 -9.53 19.93 16.01
CA ARG A 360 -10.87 19.25 15.99
C ARG A 360 -10.90 17.78 16.41
N ALA A 361 -9.77 17.10 16.56
CA ALA A 361 -9.73 15.79 17.19
C ALA A 361 -10.12 15.91 18.68
N THR A 362 -10.96 15.01 19.17
CA THR A 362 -11.42 14.98 20.58
C THR A 362 -10.27 14.71 21.57
N ASN A 363 -9.08 14.35 21.07
CA ASN A 363 -7.86 14.21 21.83
C ASN A 363 -6.64 14.59 20.95
N PRO A 364 -6.11 15.83 21.03
CA PRO A 364 -5.05 16.33 20.14
C PRO A 364 -3.67 15.78 20.53
N GLY A 365 -3.55 14.46 20.51
CA GLY A 365 -2.28 13.74 20.65
C GLY A 365 -1.54 13.69 19.31
N LEU A 366 -0.30 13.21 19.37
CA LEU A 366 0.46 12.89 18.18
C LEU A 366 -0.16 11.66 17.50
N THR A 367 -0.59 11.81 16.26
CA THR A 367 -1.20 10.74 15.47
C THR A 367 -0.54 10.65 14.11
N ALA A 368 -0.64 9.47 13.49
CA ALA A 368 -0.16 9.23 12.14
C ALA A 368 -1.22 8.53 11.31
N LEU A 369 -1.35 8.95 10.05
CA LEU A 369 -2.05 8.19 9.01
C LEU A 369 -1.13 7.05 8.56
N PHE A 370 -1.65 5.83 8.47
CA PHE A 370 -0.95 4.70 7.89
C PHE A 370 -1.49 4.46 6.48
N ASP A 371 -0.66 4.77 5.48
CA ASP A 371 -1.11 4.91 4.10
C ASP A 371 -0.23 4.14 3.10
N SER A 372 -0.66 2.97 2.65
CA SER A 372 0.04 2.21 1.58
C SER A 372 -0.15 2.80 0.19
N GLY A 373 -0.97 3.85 0.03
CA GLY A 373 -1.01 4.67 -1.17
C GLY A 373 0.18 5.65 -1.27
N THR A 374 0.90 5.83 -0.16
CA THR A 374 2.08 6.70 -0.05
C THR A 374 3.35 5.87 0.08
N THR A 375 4.35 6.12 -0.77
CA THR A 375 5.64 5.42 -0.72
C THR A 375 6.50 5.83 0.49
N GLN A 376 6.63 7.14 0.72
CA GLN A 376 7.58 7.73 1.67
C GLN A 376 7.02 7.89 3.08
N THR A 377 7.91 8.07 4.06
CA THR A 377 7.54 8.56 5.39
C THR A 377 7.46 10.08 5.36
N LEU A 378 6.30 10.65 5.66
CA LEU A 378 6.10 12.10 5.60
C LEU A 378 6.06 12.71 7.00
N LEU A 379 7.03 13.59 7.28
CA LEU A 379 7.24 14.25 8.55
C LEU A 379 6.93 15.75 8.49
N THR A 380 6.87 16.39 9.66
CA THR A 380 6.74 17.85 9.74
C THR A 380 8.03 18.54 9.28
N ALA A 381 7.91 19.75 8.75
CA ALA A 381 9.08 20.56 8.36
C ALA A 381 10.06 20.79 9.54
N SER A 382 9.54 20.93 10.77
CA SER A 382 10.37 21.08 11.97
C SER A 382 11.14 19.80 12.33
N ASP A 383 10.50 18.64 12.22
CA ASP A 383 11.14 17.37 12.51
C ASP A 383 12.28 17.06 11.53
N LEU A 384 12.09 17.40 10.25
CA LEU A 384 13.12 17.24 9.21
C LEU A 384 14.36 18.12 9.43
N GLN A 385 14.22 19.23 10.16
CA GLN A 385 15.35 20.09 10.54
C GLN A 385 16.13 19.57 11.75
N SER A 386 15.71 18.46 12.35
CA SER A 386 16.40 17.86 13.49
C SER A 386 17.83 17.47 13.13
N PRO A 387 18.83 17.77 13.99
CA PRO A 387 20.22 17.37 13.77
C PRO A 387 20.44 15.85 13.89
N LEU A 388 19.39 15.08 14.21
CA LEU A 388 19.46 13.61 14.23
C LEU A 388 19.40 13.00 12.83
N PHE A 389 18.89 13.72 11.83
CA PHE A 389 18.92 13.29 10.44
C PHE A 389 20.28 13.59 9.80
N PRO A 390 20.71 12.76 8.83
CA PRO A 390 21.92 13.05 8.07
C PRO A 390 21.74 14.34 7.25
N SER A 391 22.84 15.05 7.02
CA SER A 391 22.83 16.19 6.10
C SER A 391 22.66 15.72 4.66
N VAL A 392 21.80 16.39 3.92
CA VAL A 392 21.63 16.22 2.47
C VAL A 392 22.37 17.32 1.70
N ASN A 393 22.66 17.06 0.44
CA ASN A 393 23.17 18.04 -0.50
C ASN A 393 22.13 19.16 -0.70
N ALA A 394 22.55 20.42 -0.57
CA ALA A 394 21.66 21.56 -0.64
C ALA A 394 21.11 21.84 -2.05
N ASP A 395 21.80 21.37 -3.09
CA ASP A 395 21.42 21.66 -4.49
C ASP A 395 20.31 20.72 -4.98
N ASP A 396 20.33 19.46 -4.55
CA ASP A 396 19.45 18.41 -5.09
C ASP A 396 18.84 17.48 -4.02
N GLY A 397 19.12 17.68 -2.74
CA GLY A 397 18.56 16.87 -1.64
C GLY A 397 19.18 15.48 -1.50
N SER A 398 20.25 15.17 -2.23
CA SER A 398 20.86 13.84 -2.21
C SER A 398 21.76 13.55 -0.99
N LEU A 399 22.00 12.27 -0.74
CA LEU A 399 22.96 11.73 0.23
C LEU A 399 23.68 10.49 -0.36
N PRO A 400 24.83 10.07 0.19
CA PRO A 400 25.44 8.80 -0.19
C PRO A 400 24.50 7.62 0.11
N CYS A 401 24.31 6.68 -0.82
CA CYS A 401 23.41 5.54 -0.63
C CYS A 401 23.76 4.63 0.57
N ASN A 402 25.01 4.67 1.05
CA ASN A 402 25.42 3.95 2.25
C ASN A 402 25.18 4.72 3.57
N THR A 403 24.48 5.86 3.52
CA THR A 403 24.10 6.63 4.70
C THR A 403 23.06 5.88 5.51
N VAL A 404 23.34 5.62 6.77
CA VAL A 404 22.42 4.93 7.68
C VAL A 404 21.41 5.91 8.25
N ILE A 405 20.12 5.62 8.10
CA ILE A 405 19.04 6.28 8.82
C ILE A 405 18.36 5.24 9.70
N ASN A 406 18.55 5.33 11.02
CA ASN A 406 17.92 4.42 11.97
C ASN A 406 16.65 5.07 12.52
N MET A 407 15.51 4.73 11.93
CA MET A 407 14.20 5.24 12.37
C MET A 407 13.34 4.15 13.03
N ALA A 408 12.58 4.53 14.04
CA ALA A 408 11.50 3.70 14.59
C ALA A 408 10.29 4.55 14.96
N ILE A 409 9.09 3.95 14.84
CA ILE A 409 7.84 4.56 15.26
C ILE A 409 7.45 4.00 16.63
N GLY A 410 7.22 4.86 17.61
CA GLY A 410 6.70 4.46 18.91
C GLY A 410 5.19 4.32 18.86
N ILE A 411 4.65 3.17 19.27
CA ILE A 411 3.21 2.92 19.35
C ILE A 411 2.92 2.13 20.62
N ALA A 412 2.11 2.70 21.52
CA ALA A 412 1.68 2.08 22.77
C ALA A 412 2.84 1.52 23.63
N GLY A 413 3.93 2.28 23.72
CA GLY A 413 5.12 1.97 24.50
C GLY A 413 6.09 1.00 23.83
N LYS A 414 5.85 0.60 22.58
CA LYS A 414 6.76 -0.27 21.80
C LYS A 414 7.32 0.49 20.59
N GLN A 415 8.56 0.22 20.23
CA GLN A 415 9.17 0.76 19.02
C GLN A 415 9.07 -0.24 17.87
N PHE A 416 8.63 0.26 16.72
CA PHE A 416 8.52 -0.45 15.46
C PHE A 416 9.61 0.07 14.53
N PRO A 417 10.77 -0.61 14.45
CA PRO A 417 11.91 -0.16 13.66
C PRO A 417 11.64 -0.32 12.17
N ILE A 418 12.13 0.65 11.39
CA ILE A 418 12.14 0.62 9.92
C ILE A 418 13.57 0.27 9.48
N ASN A 419 13.71 -0.68 8.55
CA ASN A 419 15.02 -1.05 8.03
C ASN A 419 15.61 0.16 7.26
N PRO A 420 16.91 0.50 7.44
CA PRO A 420 17.51 1.63 6.74
C PRO A 420 17.41 1.58 5.20
N PHE A 421 17.28 0.40 4.59
CA PHE A 421 17.01 0.30 3.15
C PHE A 421 15.66 0.88 2.73
N ASP A 422 14.68 0.94 3.63
CA ASP A 422 13.35 1.48 3.35
C ASP A 422 13.26 2.99 3.59
N LEU A 423 14.37 3.64 3.92
CA LEU A 423 14.47 5.07 4.24
C LEU A 423 15.41 5.82 3.28
N ILE A 424 15.85 5.15 2.22
CA ILE A 424 16.66 5.72 1.16
C ILE A 424 16.11 5.23 -0.18
N GLU A 425 16.15 6.10 -1.19
CA GLU A 425 15.70 5.81 -2.55
C GLU A 425 16.81 6.23 -3.53
N PRO A 426 17.05 5.49 -4.62
CA PRO A 426 18.04 5.89 -5.62
C PRO A 426 17.69 7.26 -6.22
N PHE A 427 18.69 8.15 -6.37
CA PHE A 427 18.48 9.51 -6.87
C PHE A 427 18.07 9.53 -8.34
N ASP A 428 18.71 8.67 -9.13
CA ASP A 428 18.28 8.33 -10.47
C ASP A 428 18.48 6.82 -10.69
N GLU A 429 17.87 6.30 -11.74
CA GLU A 429 17.94 4.87 -12.06
C GLU A 429 19.41 4.38 -12.17
N ASN A 430 20.34 5.19 -12.64
CA ASN A 430 21.71 4.74 -12.93
C ASN A 430 22.75 5.08 -11.86
N ASP A 431 22.39 5.84 -10.82
CA ASP A 431 23.31 6.31 -9.80
C ASP A 431 23.34 5.38 -8.58
N SER A 432 24.40 4.58 -8.51
CA SER A 432 24.71 3.67 -7.40
C SER A 432 25.29 4.36 -6.16
N GLU A 433 25.71 5.61 -6.29
CA GLU A 433 26.43 6.35 -5.25
C GLU A 433 25.54 7.38 -4.56
N LYS A 434 24.52 7.87 -5.27
CA LYS A 434 23.67 8.98 -4.85
C LYS A 434 22.22 8.52 -4.66
N CYS A 435 21.71 8.74 -3.46
CA CYS A 435 20.35 8.43 -3.07
C CYS A 435 19.66 9.71 -2.55
N VAL A 436 18.35 9.69 -2.41
CA VAL A 436 17.57 10.65 -1.62
C VAL A 436 17.01 9.96 -0.37
N PRO A 437 16.71 10.70 0.70
CA PRO A 437 15.94 10.13 1.81
C PRO A 437 14.55 9.69 1.33
N GLY A 438 14.11 8.49 1.71
CA GLY A 438 12.71 8.04 1.59
C GLY A 438 11.79 8.69 2.64
N ILE A 439 12.13 9.92 3.01
CA ILE A 439 11.51 10.73 4.04
C ILE A 439 11.34 12.13 3.46
N SER A 440 10.11 12.59 3.40
CA SER A 440 9.77 13.90 2.84
C SER A 440 8.95 14.72 3.81
N GLN A 441 8.77 15.99 3.48
CA GLN A 441 7.83 16.85 4.19
C GLN A 441 6.41 16.53 3.73
N ALA A 442 5.45 16.56 4.65
CA ALA A 442 4.07 16.84 4.30
C ALA A 442 3.53 18.03 5.09
N ASP A 443 2.44 18.60 4.59
CA ASP A 443 1.75 19.74 5.19
C ASP A 443 0.44 19.38 5.94
N PRO A 444 0.33 18.27 6.71
CA PRO A 444 -0.72 18.18 7.72
C PRO A 444 -0.24 18.88 9.02
N PRO A 445 -1.15 19.49 9.81
CA PRO A 445 -2.60 19.39 9.71
C PRO A 445 -3.26 20.50 8.87
N SER A 446 -4.32 20.14 8.14
CA SER A 446 -5.29 21.06 7.52
C SER A 446 -6.62 21.08 8.31
N GLU A 447 -7.62 21.83 7.86
CA GLU A 447 -8.95 21.83 8.52
C GLU A 447 -9.63 20.44 8.54
N THR A 448 -9.25 19.54 7.63
CA THR A 448 -9.86 18.21 7.46
C THR A 448 -8.90 17.04 7.67
N GLN A 449 -7.58 17.30 7.75
CA GLN A 449 -6.56 16.28 8.01
C GLN A 449 -5.82 16.64 9.29
N THR A 450 -6.09 15.93 10.39
CA THR A 450 -5.57 16.31 11.73
C THR A 450 -4.35 15.52 12.19
N PHE A 451 -3.93 14.50 11.43
CA PHE A 451 -2.74 13.71 11.72
C PHE A 451 -1.46 14.53 11.60
N SER A 452 -0.41 14.11 12.31
CA SER A 452 0.89 14.80 12.29
C SER A 452 1.83 14.25 11.21
N TYR A 453 1.68 12.97 10.88
CA TYR A 453 2.55 12.26 9.93
C TYR A 453 1.75 11.35 9.00
N ILE A 454 2.32 11.04 7.86
CA ILE A 454 1.87 9.96 6.97
C ILE A 454 2.98 8.90 6.96
N LEU A 455 2.65 7.69 7.37
CA LEU A 455 3.56 6.56 7.40
C LEU A 455 3.24 5.66 6.20
N GLY A 456 4.05 5.82 5.15
CA GLY A 456 3.94 5.11 3.89
C GLY A 456 4.48 3.68 3.91
N ASP A 457 4.69 3.12 2.73
CA ASP A 457 5.12 1.74 2.49
C ASP A 457 6.31 1.28 3.35
N ALA A 458 7.23 2.19 3.69
CA ALA A 458 8.36 1.92 4.56
C ALA A 458 7.98 1.25 5.89
N ILE A 459 6.91 1.68 6.58
CA ILE A 459 6.49 1.00 7.82
C ILE A 459 5.85 -0.36 7.53
N PHE A 460 5.11 -0.49 6.43
CA PHE A 460 4.43 -1.72 6.04
C PHE A 460 5.41 -2.82 5.57
N ARG A 461 6.60 -2.46 5.07
CA ARG A 461 7.70 -3.40 4.80
C ARG A 461 8.33 -4.00 6.07
N ASN A 462 8.13 -3.35 7.22
CA ASN A 462 8.77 -3.69 8.49
C ASN A 462 7.80 -4.11 9.61
N THR A 463 6.50 -3.94 9.37
CA THR A 463 5.45 -4.17 10.34
C THR A 463 4.24 -4.75 9.64
N LEU A 464 3.72 -5.87 10.15
CA LEU A 464 2.37 -6.29 9.81
C LEU A 464 1.39 -5.37 10.52
N ILE A 465 0.51 -4.76 9.75
CA ILE A 465 -0.53 -3.87 10.23
C ILE A 465 -1.89 -4.53 9.99
N ALA A 466 -2.67 -4.69 11.04
CA ALA A 466 -4.04 -5.17 11.02
C ALA A 466 -5.00 -3.98 11.10
N PHE A 467 -6.01 -3.98 10.24
CA PHE A 467 -7.00 -2.92 10.07
C PHE A 467 -8.38 -3.50 10.36
N TYR A 468 -8.96 -3.16 11.52
CA TYR A 468 -10.25 -3.67 11.97
C TYR A 468 -11.27 -2.54 11.97
N TRP A 469 -12.31 -2.64 11.13
CA TRP A 469 -13.33 -1.58 11.00
C TRP A 469 -14.30 -1.54 12.18
N GLY A 470 -14.49 -2.66 12.87
CA GLY A 470 -15.52 -2.80 13.90
C GLY A 470 -16.94 -2.66 13.35
N ASN A 471 -17.85 -2.16 14.18
CA ASN A 471 -19.22 -1.88 13.77
C ASN A 471 -19.34 -0.43 13.32
N LEU A 472 -19.39 -0.20 12.01
CA LEU A 472 -19.44 1.13 11.40
C LEU A 472 -20.62 1.97 11.92
N THR A 473 -21.76 1.38 12.24
CA THR A 473 -22.93 2.12 12.76
C THR A 473 -22.99 2.20 14.29
N ASP A 474 -22.16 1.46 15.01
CA ASP A 474 -22.10 1.45 16.48
C ASP A 474 -20.67 1.18 16.99
N GLN A 475 -19.82 2.19 16.80
CA GLN A 475 -18.42 2.18 17.24
C GLN A 475 -18.25 2.14 18.76
N ALA A 476 -19.30 2.47 19.53
CA ALA A 476 -19.25 2.36 20.98
C ALA A 476 -19.27 0.89 21.44
N SER A 477 -20.03 0.04 20.74
CA SER A 477 -20.08 -1.40 21.00
C SER A 477 -18.86 -2.16 20.48
N ASP A 478 -18.37 -1.78 19.29
CA ASP A 478 -17.27 -2.45 18.60
C ASP A 478 -16.42 -1.42 17.83
N PRO A 479 -15.43 -0.81 18.50
CA PRO A 479 -14.64 0.28 17.93
C PRO A 479 -13.64 -0.22 16.89
N ALA A 480 -13.42 0.60 15.87
CA ALA A 480 -12.32 0.45 14.93
C ALA A 480 -10.97 0.53 15.65
N ARG A 481 -10.03 -0.32 15.24
CA ARG A 481 -8.69 -0.41 15.84
C ARG A 481 -7.66 -0.89 14.84
N MET A 482 -6.41 -0.54 15.11
CA MET A 482 -5.25 -0.98 14.34
C MET A 482 -4.35 -1.84 15.21
N GLY A 483 -3.81 -2.93 14.64
CA GLY A 483 -2.95 -3.88 15.33
C GLY A 483 -1.58 -3.95 14.69
N PHE A 484 -0.51 -3.81 15.47
CA PHE A 484 0.85 -3.75 14.95
C PHE A 484 1.72 -4.91 15.44
N LEU A 485 2.40 -5.57 14.52
CA LEU A 485 3.41 -6.60 14.81
C LEU A 485 4.66 -6.33 13.98
N SER A 486 5.76 -5.99 14.66
CA SER A 486 7.04 -5.78 13.98
C SER A 486 7.55 -7.09 13.36
N THR A 487 7.97 -7.02 12.11
CA THR A 487 8.61 -8.11 11.35
C THR A 487 10.11 -7.90 11.22
N THR A 488 10.60 -6.72 11.65
CA THR A 488 12.00 -6.29 11.59
C THR A 488 12.58 -6.11 12.99
N SER A 489 13.83 -6.51 13.18
CA SER A 489 14.60 -6.14 14.38
C SER A 489 15.58 -5.04 14.02
N ALA A 490 15.62 -3.95 14.79
CA ALA A 490 16.57 -2.84 14.58
C ALA A 490 18.01 -3.35 14.44
N SER A 491 18.47 -4.17 15.39
CA SER A 491 19.83 -4.73 15.36
C SER A 491 20.13 -5.62 14.15
N ALA A 492 19.11 -6.33 13.64
CA ALA A 492 19.28 -7.19 12.47
C ALA A 492 19.31 -6.36 11.18
N ALA A 493 18.45 -5.34 11.09
CA ALA A 493 18.41 -4.39 9.98
C ALA A 493 19.72 -3.60 9.87
N ASP A 494 20.23 -3.07 10.99
CA ASP A 494 21.51 -2.36 11.03
C ASP A 494 22.68 -3.24 10.58
N ALA A 495 22.70 -4.49 11.04
CA ALA A 495 23.73 -5.46 10.67
C ALA A 495 23.64 -5.88 9.20
N GLU A 496 22.43 -6.02 8.67
CA GLU A 496 22.17 -6.32 7.25
C GLU A 496 22.64 -5.17 6.36
N PHE A 497 22.21 -3.95 6.64
CA PHE A 497 22.60 -2.75 5.91
C PHE A 497 24.12 -2.54 5.91
N SER A 498 24.74 -2.61 7.10
CA SER A 498 26.19 -2.45 7.25
C SER A 498 26.97 -3.55 6.52
N SER A 499 26.50 -4.80 6.60
CA SER A 499 27.14 -5.93 5.93
C SER A 499 27.04 -5.81 4.41
N PHE A 500 25.88 -5.38 3.90
CA PHE A 500 25.66 -5.19 2.49
C PHE A 500 26.62 -4.16 1.92
N TRP A 501 26.64 -2.93 2.44
CA TRP A 501 27.51 -1.87 1.93
C TRP A 501 29.00 -2.15 2.12
N LYS A 502 29.38 -2.90 3.15
CA LYS A 502 30.75 -3.41 3.29
C LYS A 502 31.16 -4.37 2.16
N SER A 503 30.22 -5.17 1.66
CA SER A 503 30.45 -6.14 0.58
C SER A 503 30.30 -5.55 -0.81
N ALA A 504 29.34 -4.64 -0.99
CA ALA A 504 28.94 -4.09 -2.27
C ALA A 504 29.83 -2.91 -2.71
N GLY A 505 30.48 -2.22 -1.77
CA GLY A 505 31.25 -1.01 -2.06
C GLY A 505 30.35 0.15 -2.51
N THR A 506 30.89 1.11 -3.26
CA THR A 506 30.10 2.22 -3.86
C THR A 506 29.56 1.87 -5.25
N THR A 507 29.75 0.64 -5.72
CA THR A 507 29.49 0.24 -7.12
C THR A 507 28.17 -0.50 -7.31
N PHE A 508 27.28 -0.53 -6.31
CA PHE A 508 26.00 -1.24 -6.39
C PHE A 508 24.93 -0.39 -7.06
N ALA A 509 24.57 -0.74 -8.29
CA ALA A 509 23.42 -0.14 -8.95
C ALA A 509 22.12 -0.81 -8.48
N PHE A 510 21.16 -0.01 -8.03
CA PHE A 510 19.81 -0.49 -7.77
C PHE A 510 19.17 -0.99 -9.08
N PRO A 511 18.36 -2.07 -9.05
CA PRO A 511 17.68 -2.55 -10.24
C PRO A 511 16.70 -1.50 -10.78
N THR A 512 16.87 -1.10 -12.04
CA THR A 512 16.17 0.04 -12.64
C THR A 512 14.91 -0.31 -13.41
N ALA A 513 14.78 -1.56 -13.83
CA ALA A 513 13.62 -1.99 -14.60
C ALA A 513 12.53 -2.51 -13.65
N ALA A 514 11.40 -1.80 -13.58
CA ALA A 514 10.17 -2.35 -13.08
C ALA A 514 9.86 -3.61 -13.90
N PRO A 515 9.79 -4.81 -13.30
CA PRO A 515 9.35 -5.98 -14.05
C PRO A 515 7.91 -5.74 -14.47
N GLN A 516 7.71 -5.38 -15.73
CA GLN A 516 6.38 -5.19 -16.32
C GLN A 516 5.49 -6.38 -15.95
N PRO A 517 4.29 -6.17 -15.39
CA PRO A 517 3.35 -7.25 -15.14
C PRO A 517 2.99 -7.90 -16.48
N LYS A 518 3.66 -9.01 -16.83
CA LYS A 518 3.35 -9.76 -18.04
C LYS A 518 2.05 -10.52 -17.79
N VAL A 519 0.92 -9.88 -18.13
CA VAL A 519 -0.39 -10.53 -18.13
C VAL A 519 -0.31 -11.74 -19.06
N THR A 520 -0.25 -12.93 -18.49
CA THR A 520 -0.40 -14.16 -19.27
C THR A 520 -1.89 -14.32 -19.54
N THR A 521 -2.34 -13.86 -20.69
CA THR A 521 -3.67 -14.17 -21.23
C THR A 521 -3.74 -15.67 -21.50
N THR A 522 -4.17 -16.46 -20.52
CA THR A 522 -4.69 -17.80 -20.83
C THR A 522 -6.03 -17.63 -21.49
N ASN A 523 -6.08 -17.84 -22.81
CA ASN A 523 -7.32 -18.19 -23.49
C ASN A 523 -7.93 -19.38 -22.75
N ILE A 524 -9.01 -19.14 -22.01
CA ILE A 524 -9.87 -20.22 -21.56
C ILE A 524 -10.53 -20.75 -22.83
N ALA A 525 -10.00 -21.85 -23.36
CA ALA A 525 -10.74 -22.63 -24.33
C ALA A 525 -12.02 -23.09 -23.62
N ASN A 526 -13.15 -22.46 -23.95
CA ASN A 526 -14.48 -22.93 -23.59
C ASN A 526 -14.57 -24.40 -24.01
N PRO A 527 -14.72 -25.36 -23.08
CA PRO A 527 -15.19 -26.67 -23.48
C PRO A 527 -16.68 -26.55 -23.71
N ILE A 528 -17.12 -26.99 -24.89
CA ILE A 528 -18.49 -27.31 -25.31
C ILE A 528 -19.20 -26.21 -26.11
N SER A 529 -19.03 -26.28 -27.43
CA SER A 529 -20.15 -26.63 -28.30
C SER A 529 -19.64 -27.39 -29.53
N ALA A 530 -20.22 -28.55 -29.77
CA ALA A 530 -19.99 -29.36 -30.95
C ALA A 530 -20.74 -28.75 -32.15
N GLY A 531 -20.14 -28.77 -33.34
CA GLY A 531 -20.89 -28.68 -34.60
C GLY A 531 -20.24 -27.90 -35.75
N ALA A 532 -19.64 -28.66 -36.68
CA ALA A 532 -19.58 -28.45 -38.15
C ALA A 532 -19.03 -27.11 -38.71
N GLY A 533 -17.81 -27.14 -39.26
CA GLY A 533 -17.53 -26.93 -40.71
C GLY A 533 -17.04 -25.51 -40.97
N GLY A 534 -16.01 -25.17 -41.75
CA GLY A 534 -15.24 -25.81 -42.81
C GLY A 534 -14.91 -24.71 -43.84
N SER A 535 -13.65 -24.60 -44.26
CA SER A 535 -13.06 -23.68 -45.29
C SER A 535 -12.92 -22.20 -44.89
N GLY A 536 -11.74 -21.57 -44.89
CA GLY A 536 -10.87 -21.19 -46.03
C GLY A 536 -11.01 -19.66 -46.18
N SER A 537 -10.02 -18.78 -46.30
CA SER A 537 -8.78 -18.73 -47.06
C SER A 537 -8.03 -17.43 -46.70
N SER A 538 -6.74 -17.41 -47.04
CA SER A 538 -5.72 -16.36 -47.00
C SER A 538 -6.10 -14.95 -47.51
N GLY A 539 -5.35 -13.94 -47.03
CA GLY A 539 -5.24 -12.62 -47.68
C GLY A 539 -4.19 -11.70 -47.04
N SER A 540 -2.98 -11.75 -47.58
CA SER A 540 -1.87 -10.81 -47.38
C SER A 540 -2.13 -9.42 -47.98
N GLY A 541 -1.57 -8.36 -47.40
CA GLY A 541 -1.57 -7.02 -48.00
C GLY A 541 -0.70 -6.01 -47.26
N SER A 542 0.55 -5.89 -47.70
CA SER A 542 1.52 -4.83 -47.39
C SER A 542 1.12 -3.47 -48.00
N GLY A 543 1.46 -2.37 -47.34
CA GLY A 543 1.36 -1.02 -47.91
C GLY A 543 2.10 0.03 -47.09
N SER A 544 3.34 0.28 -47.47
CA SER A 544 4.24 1.34 -47.01
C SER A 544 3.76 2.75 -47.36
N GLY A 545 4.12 3.74 -46.53
CA GLY A 545 4.02 5.17 -46.87
C GLY A 545 4.76 6.06 -45.88
N SER A 546 5.98 6.45 -46.24
CA SER A 546 6.92 7.30 -45.51
C SER A 546 6.73 8.80 -45.80
N GLY A 547 7.06 9.64 -44.82
CA GLY A 547 7.44 11.06 -44.98
C GLY A 547 7.24 11.80 -43.64
N GLY A 548 8.20 12.49 -43.03
CA GLY A 548 9.50 12.98 -43.45
C GLY A 548 9.61 14.47 -43.15
N GLY A 549 10.39 14.84 -42.11
CA GLY A 549 10.84 16.21 -41.79
C GLY A 549 9.82 17.08 -41.02
N SER A 550 10.18 17.94 -40.08
CA SER A 550 11.47 18.58 -39.79
C SER A 550 11.45 19.23 -38.40
N SER A 551 12.63 19.25 -37.78
CA SER A 551 13.02 19.97 -36.56
C SER A 551 12.95 21.50 -36.67
N SER A 552 12.61 22.18 -35.57
CA SER A 552 13.11 23.51 -35.27
C SER A 552 13.41 23.66 -33.77
N SER A 553 14.63 24.07 -33.50
CA SER A 553 15.18 24.43 -32.20
C SER A 553 14.90 25.90 -31.88
N GLY A 554 14.62 26.20 -30.62
CA GLY A 554 14.49 27.55 -30.09
C GLY A 554 14.99 27.59 -28.65
N ALA A 555 15.99 28.42 -28.38
CA ALA A 555 16.72 28.49 -27.12
C ALA A 555 16.23 29.63 -26.20
N MET A 556 16.45 29.38 -24.89
CA MET A 556 16.70 30.32 -23.78
C MET A 556 15.57 31.10 -23.11
N GLY A 557 15.51 30.94 -21.78
CA GLY A 557 14.88 31.85 -20.82
C GLY A 557 15.08 31.39 -19.38
N LEU A 558 16.23 31.72 -18.77
CA LEU A 558 16.52 31.53 -17.35
C LEU A 558 15.72 32.51 -16.48
N SER A 559 14.93 32.01 -15.52
CA SER A 559 14.44 32.84 -14.40
C SER A 559 14.35 32.05 -13.09
N LYS A 560 15.21 32.47 -12.16
CA LYS A 560 15.20 32.43 -10.68
C LYS A 560 14.18 31.53 -9.96
N ALA A 561 14.75 30.59 -9.21
CA ALA A 561 14.10 29.71 -8.25
C ALA A 561 13.42 30.46 -7.09
N GLY A 562 12.16 30.13 -6.84
CA GLY A 562 11.42 30.37 -5.60
C GLY A 562 10.91 29.04 -5.09
N TRP A 563 11.09 28.78 -3.81
CA TRP A 563 10.75 27.52 -3.15
C TRP A 563 9.23 27.33 -3.19
N ALA A 564 8.78 26.27 -3.85
CA ALA A 564 7.38 25.85 -3.91
C ALA A 564 7.24 24.43 -3.36
N THR A 565 6.32 24.33 -2.42
CA THR A 565 5.82 23.19 -1.64
C THR A 565 5.48 21.97 -2.51
N ALA A 566 6.03 20.81 -2.14
CA ALA A 566 5.72 19.53 -2.74
C ALA A 566 4.83 18.71 -1.78
N ALA A 567 3.61 18.40 -2.21
CA ALA A 567 2.80 17.31 -1.66
C ALA A 567 2.73 16.24 -2.76
N ILE A 568 3.38 15.11 -2.52
CA ILE A 568 3.65 14.06 -3.49
C ILE A 568 2.45 13.09 -3.51
N ALA A 569 1.69 13.09 -4.60
CA ALA A 569 1.17 11.83 -5.14
C ALA A 569 2.39 11.07 -5.66
N GLY A 570 2.55 9.78 -5.33
CA GLY A 570 3.73 8.98 -5.66
C GLY A 570 4.28 9.28 -7.06
N LEU A 571 5.34 10.08 -7.11
CA LEU A 571 6.06 10.43 -8.33
C LEU A 571 7.09 9.33 -8.54
N GLY A 572 6.77 8.37 -9.42
CA GLY A 572 7.81 7.60 -10.08
C GLY A 572 8.60 8.56 -10.96
N PHE A 573 9.90 8.70 -10.69
CA PHE A 573 10.81 9.43 -11.57
C PHE A 573 10.78 8.79 -12.96
N ALA A 574 10.33 9.55 -13.97
CA ALA A 574 10.68 9.29 -15.36
C ALA A 574 11.53 10.47 -15.84
N SER A 575 12.78 10.17 -16.20
CA SER A 575 13.76 11.13 -16.67
C SER A 575 13.26 11.93 -17.88
N LEU A 576 13.30 13.26 -17.80
CA LEU A 576 13.45 14.12 -18.97
C LEU A 576 14.69 15.01 -18.78
N LEU A 577 15.80 14.55 -19.35
CA LEU A 577 16.89 15.41 -19.81
C LEU A 577 16.63 15.69 -21.29
N LEU A 578 16.26 16.93 -21.59
CA LEU A 578 15.98 17.55 -22.91
C LEU A 578 14.66 17.21 -23.60
#